data_AF-A6R559-F1
#
_entry.id   AF-A6R559-F1
#
_cell.length_a   1.000
_cell.length_b   1.000
_cell.length_c   1.000
_cell.angle_alpha   90.00
_cell.angle_beta   90.00
_cell.angle_gamma   90.00
#
_symmetry.space_group_name_H-M   'P 1'
#
loop_
_entity.id
_entity.type
_entity.pdbx_description
1 polymer ?
#
loop_
_entity_poly.entity_id
_entity_poly.type
_entity_poly.pdbx_seq_one_letter_code
_entity_poly.pdbx_strand_id
1 'polypeptide(L)'
;MYAELYAFPSVLTLCACTPPLPEVLHLWDFLFAYGPHLNILCIVAQLIRLRDTILASPSPNKILRSLPALDAKEIIALTVLIVRKIPDNLYEELVTHAQ
;
A
#
# COMPACT_ATOMS: atom_id res chain seq x y z
N MET A 1 -4.21 -8.60 -15.35
CA MET A 1 -2.87 -8.36 -14.78
C MET A 1 -2.94 -8.72 -13.31
N TYR A 2 -2.00 -9.50 -12.81
CA TYR A 2 -2.00 -9.95 -11.41
C TYR A 2 -1.25 -8.96 -10.53
N ALA A 3 -1.78 -8.68 -9.33
CA ALA A 3 -1.17 -7.76 -8.37
C ALA A 3 0.26 -8.18 -7.98
N GLU A 4 0.54 -9.48 -8.00
CA GLU A 4 1.84 -10.12 -7.79
C GLU A 4 2.96 -9.48 -8.64
N LEU A 5 2.66 -8.95 -9.82
CA LEU A 5 3.68 -8.40 -10.71
C LEU A 5 4.23 -7.03 -10.28
N TYR A 6 3.47 -6.26 -9.48
CA TYR A 6 3.87 -4.90 -9.09
C TYR A 6 3.86 -4.68 -7.58
N ALA A 7 2.98 -5.34 -6.84
CA ALA A 7 2.83 -5.14 -5.40
C ALA A 7 3.73 -6.07 -4.57
N PHE A 8 4.20 -7.18 -5.14
CA PHE A 8 4.92 -8.21 -4.38
C PHE A 8 6.17 -7.69 -3.64
N PRO A 9 7.03 -6.83 -4.24
CA PRO A 9 8.13 -6.22 -3.49
C PRO A 9 7.65 -5.41 -2.29
N SER A 10 6.60 -4.60 -2.46
CA SER A 10 6.03 -3.78 -1.38
C SER A 10 5.35 -4.62 -0.29
N VAL A 11 4.78 -5.77 -0.65
CA VAL A 11 4.23 -6.72 0.33
C VAL A 11 5.35 -7.34 1.15
N LEU A 12 6.35 -7.95 0.51
CA LEU A 12 7.44 -8.65 1.20
C LEU A 12 8.33 -7.74 2.05
N THR A 13 8.49 -6.49 1.64
CA THR A 13 9.38 -5.54 2.31
C THR A 13 8.65 -4.53 3.19
N LEU A 14 7.33 -4.68 3.37
CA LEU A 14 6.50 -3.66 4.05
C LEU A 14 6.77 -2.25 3.50
N CYS A 15 6.80 -2.12 2.17
CA CYS A 15 7.12 -0.91 1.42
C CYS A 15 8.57 -0.37 1.54
N ALA A 16 9.52 -1.10 2.15
CA ALA A 16 10.90 -0.62 2.27
C ALA A 16 11.65 -0.52 0.93
N CYS A 17 11.15 -1.13 -0.15
CA CYS A 17 11.66 -0.93 -1.50
C CYS A 17 11.30 0.42 -2.12
N THR A 18 10.45 1.23 -1.47
CA THR A 18 10.04 2.56 -1.95
C THR A 18 10.69 3.64 -1.09
N PRO A 19 11.54 4.52 -1.67
CA PRO A 19 12.18 5.59 -0.91
C PRO A 19 11.18 6.68 -0.48
N PRO A 20 11.54 7.57 0.47
CA PRO A 20 12.78 7.56 1.25
C PRO A 20 12.63 6.80 2.59
N LEU A 21 13.74 6.35 3.17
CA LEU A 21 13.75 5.57 4.41
C LEU A 21 13.00 6.23 5.59
N PRO A 22 13.09 7.55 5.86
CA PRO A 22 12.32 8.16 6.94
C PRO A 22 10.80 7.96 6.83
N GLU A 23 10.27 7.97 5.60
CA GLU A 23 8.84 7.72 5.35
C GLU A 23 8.49 6.24 5.57
N VAL A 24 9.39 5.32 5.17
CA VAL A 24 9.24 3.89 5.48
C VAL A 24 9.17 3.67 6.99
N LEU A 25 10.07 4.30 7.77
CA LEU A 25 10.11 4.16 9.22
C LEU A 25 8.81 4.69 9.86
N HIS A 26 8.32 5.84 9.41
CA HIS A 26 7.03 6.36 9.89
C HIS A 26 5.87 5.41 9.55
N LEU A 27 5.86 4.85 8.34
CA LEU A 27 4.87 3.86 7.94
C LEU A 27 4.95 2.59 8.81
N TRP A 28 6.16 2.16 9.17
CA TRP A 28 6.38 1.01 10.04
C TRP A 28 5.93 1.27 11.48
N ASP A 29 6.11 2.48 12.01
CA ASP A 29 5.56 2.84 13.32
C ASP A 29 4.04 2.60 13.36
N PHE A 30 3.33 2.97 12.28
CA PHE A 30 1.90 2.69 12.11
C PHE A 30 1.62 1.19 11.98
N LEU A 31 2.33 0.48 11.10
CA LEU A 31 2.09 -0.97 10.89
C LEU A 31 2.38 -1.80 12.14
N PHE A 32 3.41 -1.47 12.91
CA PHE A 32 3.72 -2.19 14.15
C PHE A 32 2.76 -1.82 15.30
N ALA A 33 2.20 -0.62 15.31
CA ALA A 33 1.19 -0.23 16.30
C ALA A 33 -0.18 -0.85 16.02
N TYR A 34 -0.60 -0.94 14.75
CA TYR A 34 -1.98 -1.33 14.37
C TYR A 34 -2.10 -2.69 13.68
N GLY A 35 -0.99 -3.25 13.20
CA GLY A 35 -0.90 -4.59 12.62
C GLY A 35 -0.33 -4.60 11.19
N PRO A 36 0.64 -5.50 10.88
CA PRO A 36 1.26 -5.58 9.55
C PRO A 36 0.29 -5.92 8.42
N HIS A 37 -0.86 -6.52 8.71
CA HIS A 37 -1.91 -6.81 7.72
C HIS A 37 -2.42 -5.56 7.00
N LEU A 38 -2.32 -4.40 7.63
CA LEU A 38 -2.69 -3.11 7.04
C LEU A 38 -1.74 -2.68 5.92
N ASN A 39 -0.59 -3.33 5.73
CA ASN A 39 0.32 -3.02 4.61
C ASN A 39 -0.37 -3.20 3.26
N ILE A 40 -1.28 -4.17 3.13
CA ILE A 40 -2.07 -4.36 1.90
C ILE A 40 -2.87 -3.09 1.59
N LEU A 41 -3.51 -2.49 2.59
CA LEU A 41 -4.24 -1.23 2.42
C LEU A 41 -3.32 -0.02 2.23
N CYS A 42 -2.09 -0.04 2.73
CA CYS A 42 -1.07 0.98 2.44
C CYS A 42 -0.67 0.96 0.96
N ILE A 43 -0.54 -0.23 0.36
CA ILE A 43 -0.28 -0.39 -1.07
C ILE A 43 -1.50 0.09 -1.88
N VAL A 44 -2.72 -0.29 -1.49
CA VAL A 44 -3.95 0.19 -2.13
C VAL A 44 -4.05 1.72 -2.06
N ALA A 45 -3.71 2.33 -0.93
CA ALA A 45 -3.69 3.79 -0.78
C ALA A 45 -2.70 4.45 -1.76
N GLN A 46 -1.50 3.89 -1.94
CA GLN A 46 -0.55 4.37 -2.96
C GLN A 46 -1.12 4.27 -4.38
N LEU A 47 -1.79 3.18 -4.72
CA LEU A 47 -2.43 3.01 -6.04
C LEU A 47 -3.55 4.02 -6.27
N ILE A 48 -4.38 4.28 -5.26
CA ILE A 48 -5.45 5.29 -5.34
C ILE A 48 -4.86 6.68 -5.59
N ARG A 49 -3.77 7.04 -4.91
CA ARG A 49 -3.08 8.32 -5.13
C ARG A 49 -2.52 8.46 -6.54
N LEU A 50 -2.19 7.34 -7.19
CA LEU A 50 -1.68 7.30 -8.57
C LEU A 50 -2.74 7.01 -9.62
N ARG A 51 -4.02 6.88 -9.22
CA ARG A 51 -5.12 6.42 -10.09
C ARG A 51 -5.15 7.16 -11.42
N ASP A 52 -5.15 8.49 -11.37
CA ASP A 52 -5.33 9.30 -12.57
C ASP A 52 -4.11 9.17 -13.50
N THR A 53 -2.90 9.10 -12.94
CA THR A 53 -1.66 8.87 -13.69
C THR A 53 -1.63 7.48 -14.32
N ILE A 54 -2.06 6.45 -13.59
CA ILE A 54 -2.15 5.06 -14.07
C ILE A 54 -3.15 4.98 -15.21
N LEU A 55 -4.35 5.56 -15.06
CA LEU A 55 -5.43 5.50 -16.05
C LEU A 55 -5.14 6.34 -17.30
N ALA A 56 -4.41 7.44 -17.16
CA ALA A 56 -4.02 8.28 -18.30
C ALA A 56 -2.78 7.76 -19.06
N SER A 57 -2.03 6.82 -18.48
CA SER A 57 -0.77 6.36 -19.07
C SER A 57 -0.99 5.35 -20.19
N PRO A 58 -0.33 5.50 -21.35
CA PRO A 58 -0.30 4.45 -22.38
C PRO A 58 0.53 3.23 -21.93
N SER A 59 1.26 3.33 -20.81
CA SER A 59 2.08 2.24 -20.26
C SER A 59 2.00 2.18 -18.72
N PRO A 60 0.83 1.79 -18.14
CA PRO A 60 0.62 1.77 -16.68
C PRO A 60 1.66 0.92 -15.93
N ASN A 61 2.14 -0.16 -16.56
CA ASN A 61 3.18 -1.03 -16.02
C ASN A 61 4.48 -0.30 -15.66
N LYS A 62 4.86 0.74 -16.41
CA LYS A 62 6.09 1.49 -16.12
C LYS A 62 5.97 2.25 -14.80
N ILE A 63 4.78 2.77 -14.52
CA ILE A 63 4.46 3.48 -13.27
C ILE A 63 4.41 2.46 -12.12
N LEU A 64 3.70 1.34 -12.31
CA LEU A 64 3.52 0.32 -11.27
C LEU A 64 4.83 -0.37 -10.85
N ARG A 65 5.85 -0.44 -11.73
CA ARG A 65 7.18 -0.99 -11.39
C ARG A 65 8.05 -0.04 -10.57
N SER A 66 7.73 1.25 -10.56
CA SER A 66 8.50 2.26 -9.84
C SER A 66 7.51 3.25 -9.24
N LEU A 67 6.97 2.86 -8.09
CA LEU A 67 6.10 3.74 -7.31
C LEU A 67 6.85 5.06 -6.98
N PRO A 68 6.13 6.19 -6.91
CA PRO A 68 6.70 7.46 -6.49
C PRO A 68 7.21 7.36 -5.05
N ALA A 69 7.93 8.39 -4.62
CA ALA A 69 8.37 8.50 -3.23
C ALA A 69 7.19 8.33 -2.25
N LEU A 70 7.43 7.61 -1.17
CA LEU A 70 6.47 7.46 -0.08
C LEU A 70 6.17 8.82 0.54
N ASP A 71 4.94 8.94 0.98
CA ASP A 71 4.46 9.99 1.85
C ASP A 71 3.54 9.29 2.84
N ALA A 72 4.14 8.87 3.95
CA ALA A 72 3.57 7.99 4.94
C ALA A 72 2.34 8.61 5.58
N LYS A 73 2.38 9.92 5.84
CA LYS A 73 1.26 10.64 6.44
C LYS A 73 -0.02 10.50 5.61
N GLU A 74 0.06 10.80 4.32
CA GLU A 74 -1.09 10.70 3.41
C GLU A 74 -1.50 9.24 3.15
N ILE A 75 -0.53 8.32 3.07
CA ILE A 75 -0.81 6.88 2.93
C ILE A 75 -1.59 6.38 4.16
N ILE A 76 -1.10 6.64 5.37
CA ILE A 76 -1.75 6.24 6.64
C ILE A 76 -3.15 6.84 6.73
N ALA A 77 -3.29 8.14 6.45
CA ALA A 77 -4.59 8.82 6.50
C ALA A 77 -5.62 8.15 5.58
N LEU A 78 -5.22 7.81 4.35
CA LEU A 78 -6.08 7.13 3.40
C LEU A 78 -6.34 5.66 3.80
N THR A 79 -5.34 4.95 4.31
CA THR A 79 -5.51 3.58 4.84
C THR A 79 -6.52 3.53 5.98
N VAL A 80 -6.46 4.46 6.93
CA VAL A 80 -7.42 4.56 8.04
C VAL A 80 -8.83 4.91 7.53
N LEU A 81 -8.95 5.67 6.44
CA LEU A 81 -10.24 5.94 5.82
C LEU A 81 -10.80 4.71 5.09
N ILE A 82 -9.94 3.92 4.43
CA ILE A 82 -10.35 2.71 3.71
C ILE A 82 -10.77 1.62 4.68
N VAL A 83 -9.99 1.37 5.74
CA VAL A 83 -10.27 0.28 6.69
C VAL A 83 -11.63 0.43 7.36
N ARG A 84 -12.10 1.67 7.56
CA ARG A 84 -13.43 1.98 8.11
C ARG A 84 -14.59 1.77 7.13
N LYS A 85 -14.31 1.55 5.85
CA LYS A 85 -15.29 1.43 4.78
C LYS A 85 -15.40 0.03 4.20
N ILE A 86 -14.42 -0.83 4.45
CA ILE A 86 -14.45 -2.21 3.96
C ILE A 86 -15.40 -3.05 4.83
N PRO A 87 -16.04 -4.08 4.25
CA PRO A 87 -16.84 -5.04 5.01
C PRO A 87 -16.01 -5.80 6.05
N ASP A 88 -16.64 -6.18 7.18
CA ASP A 88 -15.98 -6.88 8.28
C ASP A 88 -15.34 -8.21 7.83
N ASN A 89 -16.00 -8.96 6.96
CA ASN A 89 -15.47 -10.23 6.43
C ASN A 89 -14.20 -10.01 5.59
N LEU A 90 -14.12 -8.91 4.84
CA LEU A 90 -12.91 -8.57 4.08
C LEU A 90 -11.78 -8.13 5.02
N TYR A 91 -12.10 -7.43 6.11
CA TYR A 91 -11.11 -7.11 7.12
C TYR A 91 -10.56 -8.37 7.81
N GLU A 92 -11.41 -9.35 8.10
CA GLU A 92 -11.00 -10.65 8.66
C GLU A 92 -10.05 -11.41 7.72
N GLU A 93 -10.33 -11.42 6.41
CA GLU A 93 -9.42 -11.95 5.39
C GLU A 93 -8.06 -11.24 5.42
N LEU A 94 -8.03 -9.91 5.56
CA LEU A 94 -6.77 -9.17 5.70
C LEU A 94 -6.01 -9.59 6.97
N VAL A 95 -6.67 -9.76 8.11
CA VAL A 95 -5.99 -10.16 9.35
C VAL A 95 -5.33 -11.54 9.23
N THR A 96 -5.95 -12.45 8.48
CA THR A 96 -5.54 -13.87 8.41
C THR A 96 -4.74 -14.24 7.16
N HIS A 97 -4.57 -13.34 6.18
CA HIS A 97 -3.96 -13.65 4.87
C HIS A 97 -2.51 -14.16 4.91
N ALA A 98 -1.79 -13.96 6.02
CA ALA A 98 -0.39 -14.33 6.19
C ALA A 98 -0.20 -15.56 7.10
N GLN A 99 -1.28 -16.25 7.48
CA GLN A 99 -1.26 -17.49 8.26
C GLN A 99 -0.90 -18.71 7.41
#